data_AF-A0A940AZ49-F1
#
_entry.id   AF-A0A940AZ49-F1
#
_cell.length_a   1.000
_cell.length_b   1.000
_cell.length_c   1.000
_cell.angle_alpha   90.00
_cell.angle_beta   90.00
_cell.angle_gamma   90.00
#
_symmetry.space_group_name_H-M   'P 1'
#
loop_
_entity.id
_entity.type
_entity.pdbx_description
1 polymer ?
#
loop_
_entity_poly.entity_id
_entity_poly.type
_entity_poly.pdbx_seq_one_letter_code
_entity_poly.pdbx_strand_id
1 'polypeptide(L)' 'MMDDIVTRLKAFIENEARSCSMDFGCITPLYVFRMWGGVVALEEIEAAFKDVQF' A
#
# COMPACT_ATOMS: atom_id res chain seq x y z
N MET A 1 -9.71 5.28 11.14
CA MET A 1 -10.75 4.39 10.58
C MET A 1 -10.13 3.64 9.42
N MET A 2 -10.35 2.33 9.32
CA MET A 2 -9.73 1.43 8.32
C MET A 2 -9.93 1.90 6.86
N ASP A 3 -11.00 2.66 6.58
CA ASP A 3 -11.24 3.28 5.26
C ASP A 3 -10.14 4.24 4.79
N ASP A 4 -9.49 4.95 5.72
CA ASP A 4 -8.48 5.97 5.39
C ASP A 4 -7.17 5.33 4.90
N ILE A 5 -6.74 4.25 5.57
CA ILE A 5 -5.53 3.50 5.18
C ILE A 5 -5.73 2.78 3.85
N VAL A 6 -6.92 2.21 3.60
CA VAL A 6 -7.24 1.54 2.33
C VAL A 6 -7.24 2.56 1.18
N THR A 7 -7.82 3.74 1.39
CA THR A 7 -7.83 4.82 0.39
C THR A 7 -6.41 5.30 0.08
N ARG A 8 -5.61 5.53 1.13
CA ARG A 8 -4.21 5.92 0.99
C ARG A 8 -3.39 4.85 0.28
N LEU A 9 -3.63 3.57 0.58
CA LEU A 9 -2.95 2.43 -0.05
C LEU A 9 -3.29 2.33 -1.54
N LYS A 10 -4.56 2.46 -1.91
CA LYS A 10 -4.99 2.49 -3.32
C LYS A 10 -4.30 3.61 -4.09
N ALA A 11 -4.32 4.82 -3.57
CA ALA A 11 -3.68 5.97 -4.19
C ALA A 11 -2.15 5.78 -4.33
N PHE A 12 -1.51 5.16 -3.33
CA PHE A 12 -0.09 4.82 -3.40
C PHE A 12 0.19 3.83 -4.53
N ILE A 13 -0.56 2.73 -4.59
CA ILE A 13 -0.36 1.69 -5.61
C ILE A 13 -0.60 2.25 -7.02
N GLU A 14 -1.65 3.04 -7.22
CA GLU A 14 -1.91 3.71 -8.51
C GLU A 14 -0.76 4.63 -8.93
N ASN A 15 -0.15 5.36 -7.97
CA ASN A 15 0.97 6.26 -8.26
C ASN A 15 2.25 5.49 -8.62
N GLU A 16 2.54 4.40 -7.91
CA GLU A 16 3.68 3.52 -8.20
C GLU A 16 3.54 2.87 -9.59
N ALA A 17 2.34 2.40 -9.93
CA ALA A 17 2.02 1.82 -11.23
C ALA A 17 2.13 2.86 -12.36
N ARG A 18 1.63 4.09 -12.15
CA ARG A 18 1.75 5.18 -13.14
C ARG A 18 3.19 5.63 -13.37
N SER A 19 4.04 5.51 -12.36
CA SER A 19 5.45 5.93 -12.45
C SER A 19 6.34 4.89 -13.15
N CYS A 20 5.78 3.80 -13.69
CA CYS A 20 6.53 2.63 -14.19
C CYS A 20 7.59 2.11 -13.20
N SER A 21 7.45 2.43 -11.92
CA SER A 21 8.49 2.19 -10.92
C SER A 21 8.43 0.77 -10.38
N MET A 22 7.24 0.14 -10.42
CA MET A 22 7.03 -1.27 -10.12
C MET A 22 5.74 -1.78 -10.78
N ASP A 23 5.74 -3.05 -11.23
CA ASP A 23 4.50 -3.78 -11.52
C ASP A 23 3.69 -3.98 -10.23
N PHE A 24 2.35 -4.05 -10.35
CA PHE A 24 1.43 -4.23 -9.20
C PHE A 24 1.84 -5.40 -8.28
N GLY A 25 2.41 -6.47 -8.84
CA GLY A 25 2.88 -7.63 -8.07
C GLY A 25 4.15 -7.41 -7.24
N CYS A 26 4.86 -6.29 -7.43
CA CYS A 26 6.08 -5.96 -6.68
C CYS A 26 5.80 -5.04 -5.48
N ILE A 27 4.61 -4.44 -5.39
CA ILE A 27 4.22 -3.60 -4.26
C ILE A 27 3.76 -4.50 -3.12
N THR A 28 4.65 -4.72 -2.16
CA THR A 28 4.39 -5.57 -0.98
C THR A 28 4.02 -4.72 0.25
N PRO A 29 3.36 -5.30 1.26
CA PRO A 29 3.11 -4.59 2.54
C PRO A 29 4.40 -4.03 3.16
N LEU A 30 5.49 -4.78 3.09
CA LEU A 30 6.79 -4.35 3.60
C LEU A 30 7.37 -3.16 2.81
N TYR A 31 7.15 -3.12 1.48
CA TYR A 31 7.53 -1.98 0.66
C TYR A 31 6.78 -0.72 1.09
N VAL A 32 5.45 -0.82 1.22
CA VAL A 32 4.61 0.30 1.66
C VAL A 32 5.00 0.77 3.06
N PHE A 33 5.25 -0.15 4.00
CA PHE A 33 5.71 0.18 5.34
C PHE A 33 6.99 1.02 5.33
N ARG A 34 7.97 0.62 4.51
CA ARG A 34 9.24 1.37 4.34
C ARG A 34 9.01 2.73 3.69
N MET A 35 8.20 2.79 2.64
CA MET A 35 7.90 4.03 1.91
C MET A 35 7.09 5.02 2.74
N TRP A 36 6.27 4.54 3.67
CA TRP A 36 5.52 5.37 4.60
C TRP A 36 6.30 5.70 5.89
N GLY A 37 7.59 5.37 5.94
CA GLY A 37 8.48 5.70 7.05
C GLY A 37 8.18 4.96 8.35
N GLY A 38 7.46 3.84 8.29
CA GLY A 38 7.11 3.03 9.46
C GLY A 38 6.10 3.67 10.42
N VAL A 39 5.39 4.73 9.99
CA VAL A 39 4.40 5.45 10.81
C VAL A 39 3.13 4.62 11.05
N VAL A 40 2.81 3.72 10.12
CA VAL A 40 1.66 2.81 10.19
C VAL A 40 2.19 1.41 10.47
N ALA A 41 1.56 0.66 11.38
CA ALA A 41 2.02 -0.68 11.71
C ALA A 41 1.92 -1.60 10.49
N LEU A 42 2.89 -2.51 10.34
CA LEU A 42 2.92 -3.44 9.21
C LEU A 42 1.64 -4.30 9.15
N GLU A 43 1.13 -4.72 10.31
CA GLU A 43 -0.10 -5.53 10.43
C GLU A 43 -1.34 -4.78 9.92
N GLU A 44 -1.42 -3.46 10.12
CA GLU A 44 -2.51 -2.64 9.59
C GLU A 44 -2.43 -2.53 8.07
N ILE A 45 -1.21 -2.43 7.53
CA ILE A 45 -0.97 -2.43 6.08
C ILE A 45 -1.36 -3.79 5.50
N GLU A 46 -0.91 -4.89 6.09
CA GLU A 46 -1.27 -6.25 5.65
C GLU A 46 -2.79 -6.51 5.68
N ALA A 47 -3.48 -5.97 6.68
CA ALA A 47 -4.94 -6.01 6.72
C ALA A 47 -5.55 -5.23 5.56
N ALA A 48 -5.10 -4.00 5.33
CA ALA A 48 -5.59 -3.15 4.23
C ALA A 48 -5.33 -3.78 2.84
N PHE A 49 -4.22 -4.48 2.64
CA PHE A 49 -3.93 -5.19 1.39
C PHE A 49 -4.96 -6.28 1.06
N LYS A 50 -5.61 -6.89 2.07
CA LYS A 50 -6.67 -7.88 1.83
C LYS A 50 -7.93 -7.23 1.25
N ASP A 51 -8.16 -5.96 1.58
CA ASP A 51 -9.30 -5.18 1.11
C ASP A 51 -9.04 -4.48 -0.23
N VAL A 52 -7.76 -4.35 -0.60
CA VAL A 52 -7.31 -3.85 -1.91
C VAL A 52 -7.04 -5.05 -2.84
N GLN A 53 -8.09 -5.74 -3.26
CA GLN A 53 -7.99 -6.70 -4.37
C GLN A 53 -7.94 -5.93 -5.72
N PHE A 54 -6.94 -6.22 -6.54
CA PHE A 54 -6.86 -5.83 -7.96
C PHE A 54 -7.03 -7.05 -8.85
#